data_AF-A0A1F3XVT9-F1
#
_entry.id   AF-A0A1F3XVT9-F1
#
_cell.length_a   1.000
_cell.length_b   1.000
_cell.length_c   1.000
_cell.angle_alpha   90.00
_cell.angle_beta   90.00
_cell.angle_gamma   90.00
#
_symmetry.space_group_name_H-M   'P 1'
#
loop_
_entity.id
_entity.type
_entity.pdbx_description
1 polymer ?
#
loop_
_entity_poly.entity_id
_entity_poly.type
_entity_poly.pdbx_seq_one_letter_code
_entity_poly.pdbx_strand_id
1 'polypeptide(L)'
;MLGISQQTLASDAGISLPTIQNIESGRANPCLKVLMAICSRLGLEMRTVAAAAPWDTLALCGAPISAKVPVRSLNRDSKTLVMALGLCCRELRESSDEAGSERKKEAIEGLLLAIYTHYPSFYKKSIQPAGLIHGFFPFHPSGRVIKLKRQALCVIAGYL
;
A
#
# COMPACT_ATOMS: atom_id res chain seq x y z
N MET A 1 23.28 -22.09 -6.56
CA MET A 1 23.27 -22.12 -5.08
C MET A 1 24.58 -21.51 -4.60
N LEU A 2 24.56 -20.68 -3.55
CA LEU A 2 25.74 -19.93 -3.06
C LEU A 2 26.85 -20.81 -2.43
N GLY A 3 26.70 -22.14 -2.42
CA GLY A 3 27.72 -23.09 -1.93
C GLY A 3 27.92 -23.11 -0.41
N ILE A 4 27.17 -22.29 0.35
CA ILE A 4 27.24 -22.20 1.81
C ILE A 4 26.23 -23.18 2.43
N SER A 5 26.65 -23.92 3.47
CA SER A 5 25.75 -24.80 4.21
C SER A 5 24.87 -24.01 5.19
N GLN A 6 23.67 -24.51 5.48
CA GLN A 6 22.80 -23.92 6.52
C GLN A 6 23.50 -23.83 7.88
N GLN A 7 24.34 -24.82 8.21
CA GLN A 7 25.12 -24.86 9.46
C GLN A 7 26.13 -23.72 9.52
N THR A 8 26.85 -23.49 8.41
CA THR A 8 27.83 -22.40 8.27
C THR A 8 27.12 -21.05 8.39
N LEU A 9 26.02 -20.87 7.67
CA LEU A 9 25.23 -19.64 7.72
C LEU A 9 24.68 -19.36 9.12
N ALA A 10 24.17 -20.38 9.80
CA ALA A 10 23.67 -20.28 11.17
C ALA A 10 24.78 -19.81 12.13
N SER A 11 25.95 -20.47 12.07
CA SER A 11 27.12 -20.12 12.87
C SER A 11 27.57 -18.68 12.62
N ASP A 12 27.77 -18.31 11.36
CA ASP A 12 28.34 -17.01 10.99
C ASP A 12 27.37 -15.84 11.26
N ALA A 13 26.07 -16.10 11.17
CA ALA A 13 25.02 -15.12 11.46
C ALA A 13 24.64 -15.06 12.95
N GLY A 14 25.18 -15.96 13.80
CA GLY A 14 24.83 -16.04 15.21
C GLY A 14 23.36 -16.43 15.45
N ILE A 15 22.81 -17.27 14.56
CA ILE A 15 21.41 -17.71 14.55
C ILE A 15 21.37 -19.23 14.70
N SER A 16 20.37 -19.78 15.39
CA SER A 16 20.27 -21.24 15.52
C SER A 16 19.92 -21.90 14.18
N LEU A 17 20.49 -23.08 13.90
CA LEU A 17 20.16 -23.85 12.70
C LEU A 17 18.64 -24.08 12.51
N PRO A 18 17.85 -24.42 13.55
CA PRO A 18 16.41 -24.54 13.40
C PRO A 18 15.72 -23.25 12.95
N THR A 19 16.24 -22.09 13.34
CA THR A 19 15.72 -20.79 12.90
C THR A 19 15.96 -20.59 11.41
N ILE A 20 17.16 -20.88 10.91
CA ILE A 20 17.47 -20.85 9.47
C ILE A 20 16.54 -21.80 8.69
N GLN A 21 16.35 -23.03 9.16
CA GLN A 21 15.47 -24.01 8.53
C GLN A 21 13.99 -23.57 8.53
N ASN A 22 13.52 -22.94 9.60
CA ASN A 22 12.16 -22.40 9.67
C ASN A 22 11.98 -21.19 8.74
N ILE A 23 12.99 -20.34 8.59
CA ILE A 23 12.99 -19.24 7.61
C ILE A 23 12.90 -19.79 6.19
N GLU A 24 13.76 -20.74 5.82
CA GLU A 24 13.78 -21.31 4.46
C GLU A 24 12.51 -22.11 4.12
N SER A 25 11.87 -22.73 5.12
CA SER A 25 10.58 -23.42 4.94
C SER A 25 9.34 -22.52 5.02
N GLY A 26 9.51 -21.20 5.17
CA GLY A 26 8.41 -20.24 5.26
C GLY A 26 7.59 -20.32 6.56
N ARG A 27 8.12 -20.96 7.60
CA ARG A 27 7.47 -21.17 8.92
C ARG A 27 7.92 -20.18 10.00
N ALA A 28 8.82 -19.26 9.68
CA ALA A 28 9.32 -18.25 10.62
C ALA A 28 8.74 -16.86 10.34
N ASN A 29 8.65 -16.04 11.39
CA ASN A 29 8.41 -14.59 11.31
C ASN A 29 9.64 -13.85 11.88
N PRO A 30 10.78 -13.81 11.16
CA PRO A 30 12.02 -13.22 11.66
C PRO A 30 11.88 -11.70 11.78
N CYS A 31 12.47 -11.13 12.83
CA CYS A 31 12.60 -9.68 12.93
C CYS A 31 13.67 -9.15 11.97
N LEU A 32 13.65 -7.84 11.71
CA LEU A 32 14.60 -7.20 10.78
C LEU A 32 16.06 -7.46 11.17
N LYS A 33 16.38 -7.51 12.47
CA LYS A 33 17.74 -7.82 12.96
C LYS A 33 18.22 -9.20 12.48
N VAL A 34 17.35 -10.21 12.52
CA VAL A 34 17.66 -11.57 12.08
C VAL A 34 17.87 -11.59 10.56
N LEU A 35 17.01 -10.90 9.80
CA LEU A 35 17.17 -10.77 8.35
C LEU A 35 18.48 -10.06 7.97
N MET A 36 18.84 -8.98 8.66
CA MET A 36 20.10 -8.26 8.45
C MET A 36 21.33 -9.16 8.69
N ALA A 37 21.31 -9.95 9.75
CA ALA A 37 22.40 -10.86 10.07
C ALA A 37 22.59 -11.93 8.97
N ILE A 38 21.49 -12.48 8.45
CA ILE A 38 21.53 -13.46 7.35
C ILE A 38 22.02 -12.79 6.06
N CYS A 39 21.43 -11.66 5.66
CA CYS A 39 21.76 -10.97 4.42
C CYS A 39 23.23 -10.56 4.38
N SER A 40 23.77 -9.99 5.47
CA SER A 40 25.17 -9.58 5.52
C SER A 40 26.16 -10.73 5.29
N ARG A 41 25.85 -11.94 5.78
CA ARG A 41 26.67 -13.14 5.57
C ARG A 41 26.54 -13.73 4.17
N LEU A 42 25.41 -13.53 3.52
CA LEU A 42 25.19 -13.94 2.13
C LEU A 42 25.73 -12.91 1.12
N GLY A 43 26.33 -11.80 1.57
CA GLY A 43 26.72 -10.69 0.70
C GLY A 43 25.53 -9.99 0.05
N LEU A 44 24.36 -10.09 0.68
CA LEU A 44 23.12 -9.45 0.23
C LEU A 44 22.92 -8.13 0.94
N GLU A 45 22.51 -7.12 0.19
CA GLU A 45 22.13 -5.82 0.71
C GLU A 45 20.61 -5.76 0.88
N MET A 46 20.13 -5.37 2.06
CA MET A 46 18.72 -5.03 2.24
C MET A 46 18.51 -3.57 1.90
N ARG A 47 17.63 -3.33 0.92
CA ARG A 47 17.16 -2.00 0.58
C ARG A 47 15.67 -1.90 0.84
N THR A 48 15.25 -0.79 1.41
CA THR A 48 13.86 -0.39 1.38
C THR A 48 13.57 0.17 -0.01
N VAL A 49 12.74 -0.53 -0.76
CA VAL A 49 12.15 0.02 -1.98
C VAL A 49 10.83 0.67 -1.63
N ALA A 50 10.58 1.85 -2.20
CA ALA A 50 9.24 2.40 -2.20
C ALA A 50 8.33 1.38 -2.88
N ALA A 51 7.36 0.84 -2.15
CA ALA A 51 6.35 0.00 -2.77
C ALA A 51 5.69 0.79 -3.91
N ALA A 52 5.63 0.18 -5.10
CA ALA A 52 4.89 0.72 -6.23
C ALA A 52 3.45 1.00 -5.80
N ALA A 53 2.84 2.10 -6.28
CA ALA A 53 1.50 2.42 -5.86
C ALA A 53 0.53 1.31 -6.29
N PRO A 54 -0.23 0.74 -5.34
CA PRO A 54 -1.11 -0.38 -5.63
C PRO A 54 -2.45 0.15 -6.20
N TRP A 55 -2.40 0.74 -7.40
CA TRP A 55 -3.58 1.36 -8.05
C TRP A 55 -4.74 0.39 -8.23
N ASP A 56 -4.46 -0.88 -8.56
CA ASP A 56 -5.50 -1.90 -8.68
C ASP A 56 -6.17 -2.18 -7.33
N THR A 57 -5.38 -2.26 -6.25
CA THR A 57 -5.91 -2.40 -4.88
C THR A 57 -6.78 -1.19 -4.52
N LEU A 58 -6.32 0.02 -4.82
CA LEU A 58 -7.08 1.24 -4.55
C LEU A 58 -8.38 1.30 -5.36
N ALA A 59 -8.37 0.84 -6.61
CA ALA A 59 -9.55 0.71 -7.46
C ALA A 59 -10.57 -0.28 -6.85
N LEU A 60 -10.10 -1.43 -6.38
CA LEU A 60 -10.93 -2.43 -5.70
C LEU A 60 -11.50 -1.91 -4.37
N CYS A 61 -10.79 -1.01 -3.70
CA CYS A 61 -11.24 -0.27 -2.52
C CYS A 61 -12.10 0.97 -2.85
N GLY A 62 -12.49 1.17 -4.11
CA GLY A 62 -13.48 2.19 -4.48
C GLY A 62 -12.92 3.47 -5.07
N ALA A 63 -11.63 3.57 -5.38
CA ALA A 63 -11.21 4.63 -6.29
C ALA A 63 -11.85 4.42 -7.67
N PRO A 64 -12.46 5.46 -8.27
CA PRO A 64 -13.17 5.37 -9.54
C PRO A 64 -12.19 5.38 -10.73
N ILE A 65 -11.36 4.35 -10.80
CA ILE A 65 -10.39 4.06 -11.85
C ILE A 65 -10.55 2.60 -12.30
N SER A 66 -10.09 2.27 -13.50
CA SER A 66 -10.14 0.90 -14.01
C SER A 66 -9.01 0.05 -13.42
N ALA A 67 -9.37 -1.02 -12.71
CA ALA A 67 -8.41 -2.05 -12.29
C ALA A 67 -7.98 -2.89 -13.50
N LYS A 68 -6.68 -3.20 -13.60
CA LYS A 68 -6.12 -4.13 -14.59
C LYS A 68 -6.20 -5.58 -14.13
N VAL A 69 -6.24 -5.82 -12.81
CA VAL A 69 -6.24 -7.16 -12.21
C VAL A 69 -7.66 -7.58 -11.79
N PRO A 70 -8.07 -8.85 -12.05
CA PRO A 70 -9.39 -9.33 -11.69
C PRO A 70 -9.62 -9.41 -10.17
N VAL A 71 -10.84 -9.06 -9.75
CA VAL A 71 -11.36 -8.75 -8.41
C VAL A 71 -11.24 -9.86 -7.35
N ARG A 72 -10.76 -11.07 -7.68
CA ARG A 72 -11.16 -12.31 -6.99
C ARG A 72 -10.50 -12.63 -5.63
N SER A 73 -9.58 -11.84 -5.08
CA SER A 73 -8.90 -12.23 -3.83
C SER A 73 -8.55 -11.12 -2.85
N LEU A 74 -9.09 -9.90 -2.99
CA LEU A 74 -8.80 -8.83 -2.04
C LEU A 74 -9.88 -8.71 -0.96
N ASN A 75 -9.49 -8.88 0.30
CA ASN A 75 -10.31 -8.46 1.43
C ASN A 75 -10.36 -6.94 1.46
N ARG A 76 -11.53 -6.37 1.16
CA ARG A 76 -11.77 -4.93 1.23
C ARG A 76 -11.97 -4.55 2.68
N ASP A 77 -10.94 -3.94 3.27
CA ASP A 77 -11.02 -3.39 4.61
C ASP A 77 -10.48 -1.95 4.67
N SER A 78 -10.76 -1.29 5.79
CA SER A 78 -10.37 0.10 6.02
C SER A 78 -8.85 0.30 6.08
N LYS A 79 -8.09 -0.70 6.54
CA LYS A 79 -6.62 -0.62 6.64
C LYS A 79 -5.98 -0.65 5.26
N THR A 80 -6.45 -1.54 4.40
CA THR A 80 -6.00 -1.71 3.03
C THR A 80 -6.30 -0.47 2.20
N LEU A 81 -7.49 0.12 2.38
CA LEU A 81 -7.84 1.40 1.76
C LEU A 81 -6.85 2.52 2.16
N VAL A 82 -6.60 2.72 3.45
CA VAL A 82 -5.72 3.80 3.95
C VAL A 82 -4.30 3.62 3.42
N MET A 83 -3.79 2.38 3.46
CA MET A 83 -2.45 2.06 2.97
C MET A 83 -2.32 2.29 1.46
N ALA A 84 -3.26 1.76 0.67
CA ALA A 84 -3.25 1.90 -0.78
C ALA A 84 -3.39 3.37 -1.20
N LEU A 85 -4.28 4.12 -0.55
CA LEU A 85 -4.49 5.55 -0.79
C LEU A 85 -3.23 6.36 -0.50
N GLY A 86 -2.56 6.12 0.64
CA GLY A 86 -1.32 6.80 0.99
C GLY A 86 -0.20 6.59 -0.03
N LEU A 87 0.00 5.34 -0.47
CA LEU A 87 1.01 5.00 -1.47
C LEU A 87 0.71 5.62 -2.85
N CYS A 88 -0.55 5.62 -3.29
CA CYS A 88 -0.96 6.24 -4.55
C CYS A 88 -0.83 7.76 -4.53
N CYS A 89 -1.19 8.41 -3.41
CA CYS A 89 -0.97 9.85 -3.24
C CYS A 89 0.51 10.21 -3.28
N ARG A 90 1.39 9.37 -2.71
CA ARG A 90 2.84 9.59 -2.76
C ARG A 90 3.35 9.51 -4.20
N GLU A 91 3.00 8.46 -4.94
CA GLU A 91 3.42 8.31 -6.33
C GLU A 91 2.96 9.49 -7.21
N LEU A 92 1.72 9.97 -7.04
CA LEU A 92 1.25 11.14 -7.79
C LEU A 92 2.02 12.44 -7.49
N ARG A 93 2.57 12.59 -6.28
CA ARG A 93 3.42 13.74 -5.96
C ARG A 93 4.79 13.63 -6.61
N GLU A 94 5.31 12.42 -6.74
CA GLU A 94 6.64 12.15 -7.32
C GLU A 94 6.61 12.14 -8.85
N SER A 95 5.50 11.72 -9.46
CA SER A 95 5.30 11.57 -10.92
C SER A 95 4.29 12.56 -11.50
N SER A 96 4.34 13.84 -11.11
CA SER A 96 3.33 14.85 -11.48
C SER A 96 3.08 15.00 -12.98
N ASP A 97 4.08 14.70 -13.82
CA ASP A 97 4.10 15.02 -15.25
C ASP A 97 3.70 13.85 -16.17
N GLU A 98 3.29 12.70 -15.61
CA GLU A 98 2.90 11.55 -16.41
C GLU A 98 1.49 11.69 -17.04
N ALA A 99 1.37 11.26 -18.30
CA ALA A 99 0.10 11.17 -19.00
C ALA A 99 -0.90 10.29 -18.22
N GLY A 100 -1.98 10.90 -17.72
CA GLY A 100 -3.01 10.24 -16.91
C GLY A 100 -2.96 10.54 -15.41
N SER A 101 -1.94 11.27 -14.93
CA SER A 101 -1.82 11.74 -13.54
C SER A 101 -3.05 12.55 -13.10
N GLU A 102 -3.55 13.46 -13.94
CA GLU A 102 -4.76 14.25 -13.66
C GLU A 102 -6.02 13.38 -13.45
N ARG A 103 -6.19 12.32 -14.26
CA ARG A 103 -7.36 11.41 -14.08
C ARG A 103 -7.28 10.63 -12.78
N LYS A 104 -6.08 10.18 -12.42
CA LYS A 104 -5.81 9.50 -11.14
C LYS A 104 -6.05 10.45 -9.95
N LYS A 105 -5.63 11.71 -10.08
CA LYS A 105 -5.85 12.77 -9.09
C LYS A 105 -7.34 13.04 -8.86
N GLU A 106 -8.11 13.27 -9.91
CA GLU A 106 -9.57 13.46 -9.82
C GLU A 106 -10.28 12.26 -9.17
N ALA A 107 -9.79 11.04 -9.42
CA ALA A 107 -10.35 9.84 -8.80
C ALA A 107 -10.07 9.78 -7.29
N ILE A 108 -8.85 10.14 -6.86
CA ILE A 108 -8.49 10.28 -5.45
C ILE A 108 -9.33 11.38 -4.79
N GLU A 109 -9.48 12.54 -5.45
CA GLU A 109 -10.33 13.64 -4.97
C GLU A 109 -11.78 13.19 -4.76
N GLY A 110 -12.36 12.46 -5.72
CA GLY A 110 -13.70 11.89 -5.60
C GLY A 110 -13.84 10.92 -4.43
N LEU A 111 -12.86 10.02 -4.25
CA LEU A 111 -12.82 9.07 -3.13
C LEU A 111 -12.68 9.79 -1.78
N LEU A 112 -11.75 10.74 -1.65
CA LEU A 112 -11.56 11.53 -0.44
C LEU A 112 -12.81 12.34 -0.08
N LEU A 113 -13.47 12.92 -1.07
CA LEU A 113 -14.73 13.64 -0.87
C LEU A 113 -15.84 12.69 -0.39
N ALA A 114 -15.90 11.47 -0.91
CA ALA A 114 -16.86 10.46 -0.46
C ALA A 114 -16.61 10.08 1.01
N ILE A 115 -15.35 9.81 1.37
CA ILE A 115 -14.95 9.48 2.74
C ILE A 115 -15.22 10.64 3.69
N TYR A 116 -14.84 11.86 3.34
CA TYR A 116 -15.02 13.03 4.18
C TYR A 116 -16.49 13.34 4.47
N THR A 117 -17.36 13.19 3.46
CA THR A 117 -18.78 13.55 3.60
C THR A 117 -19.63 12.46 4.25
N HIS A 118 -19.34 11.18 4.00
CA HIS A 118 -20.17 10.06 4.49
C HIS A 118 -19.56 9.33 5.69
N TYR A 119 -18.23 9.39 5.86
CA TYR A 119 -17.50 8.71 6.95
C TYR A 119 -16.58 9.69 7.69
N PRO A 120 -17.09 10.82 8.23
CA PRO A 120 -16.27 11.88 8.80
C PRO A 120 -15.44 11.42 10.02
N SER A 121 -15.98 10.50 10.82
CA SER A 121 -15.26 9.89 11.96
C SER A 121 -14.06 9.07 11.50
N PHE A 122 -14.22 8.30 10.42
CA PHE A 122 -13.13 7.53 9.82
C PHE A 122 -12.09 8.46 9.19
N TYR A 123 -12.53 9.50 8.46
CA TYR A 123 -11.65 10.50 7.89
C TYR A 123 -10.73 11.12 8.95
N LYS A 124 -11.31 11.61 10.06
CA LYS A 124 -10.55 12.25 11.15
C LYS A 124 -9.58 11.30 11.83
N LYS A 125 -9.94 10.02 12.00
CA LYS A 125 -9.12 9.04 12.74
C LYS A 125 -8.03 8.40 11.89
N SER A 126 -8.31 8.11 10.62
CA SER A 126 -7.49 7.22 9.80
C SER A 126 -6.85 7.90 8.59
N ILE A 127 -7.42 9.01 8.12
CA ILE A 127 -7.01 9.65 6.86
C ILE A 127 -6.32 10.99 7.13
N GLN A 128 -6.90 11.84 7.98
CA GLN A 128 -6.34 13.15 8.33
C GLN A 128 -4.94 13.06 8.96
N PRO A 129 -4.65 12.13 9.91
CA PRO A 129 -3.30 12.04 10.50
C PRO A 129 -2.23 11.55 9.53
N ALA A 130 -2.62 10.92 8.42
CA ALA A 130 -1.69 10.30 7.49
C ALA A 130 -0.79 11.33 6.78
N GLY A 131 -1.17 12.61 6.72
CA GLY A 131 -0.37 13.71 6.16
C GLY A 131 -0.17 13.65 4.62
N LEU A 132 -0.09 12.45 4.06
CA LEU A 132 0.18 12.12 2.67
C LEU A 132 -0.95 12.54 1.71
N ILE A 133 -2.14 12.82 2.24
CA ILE A 133 -3.31 13.22 1.46
C ILE A 133 -3.49 14.75 1.38
N HIS A 134 -2.71 15.55 2.12
CA HIS A 134 -2.81 17.01 2.08
C HIS A 134 -2.40 17.57 0.71
N GLY A 135 -3.36 18.13 -0.03
CA GLY A 135 -3.16 18.60 -1.41
C GLY A 135 -3.99 17.85 -2.46
N PHE A 136 -4.64 16.75 -2.06
CA PHE A 136 -5.60 16.01 -2.89
C PHE A 136 -7.05 16.22 -2.45
N PHE A 137 -7.31 17.09 -1.47
CA PHE A 137 -8.68 17.36 -1.03
C PHE A 137 -9.32 18.43 -1.93
N PRO A 138 -10.45 18.14 -2.61
CA PRO A 138 -11.06 19.08 -3.53
C PRO A 138 -11.97 20.05 -2.75
N PHE A 139 -11.42 21.18 -2.29
CA PHE A 139 -12.21 22.22 -1.61
C PHE A 139 -13.32 22.80 -2.50
N HIS A 140 -13.09 22.84 -3.82
CA HIS A 140 -14.04 23.29 -4.83
C HIS A 140 -14.22 22.18 -5.87
N PRO A 141 -15.01 21.14 -5.58
CA PRO A 141 -15.10 19.97 -6.45
C PRO A 141 -15.83 20.31 -7.75
N SER A 142 -15.25 19.93 -8.89
CA SER A 142 -15.91 20.04 -10.19
C SER A 142 -17.10 19.07 -10.28
N GLY A 143 -18.00 19.30 -11.25
CA GLY A 143 -19.11 18.37 -11.51
C GLY A 143 -18.64 16.93 -11.80
N ARG A 144 -17.45 16.78 -12.39
CA ARG A 144 -16.81 15.48 -12.62
C ARG A 144 -16.38 14.82 -11.31
N VAL A 145 -15.71 15.55 -10.42
CA VAL A 145 -15.33 15.03 -9.09
C VAL A 145 -16.56 14.62 -8.28
N ILE A 146 -17.67 15.36 -8.38
CA ILE A 146 -18.94 14.99 -7.75
C ILE A 146 -19.49 13.66 -8.32
N LYS A 147 -19.37 13.42 -9.63
CA LYS A 147 -19.75 12.14 -10.25
C LYS A 147 -18.86 11.00 -9.74
N LEU A 148 -17.55 11.21 -9.71
CA LEU A 148 -16.56 10.23 -9.23
C LEU A 148 -16.79 9.89 -7.74
N LYS A 149 -17.12 10.90 -6.91
CA LYS A 149 -17.53 10.71 -5.52
C LYS A 149 -18.68 9.72 -5.38
N ARG A 150 -19.74 9.86 -6.20
CA ARG A 150 -20.90 8.95 -6.16
C ARG A 150 -20.51 7.53 -6.50
N GLN A 151 -19.63 7.33 -7.48
CA GLN A 151 -19.11 6.01 -7.84
C GLN A 151 -18.29 5.39 -6.71
N ALA A 152 -17.42 6.18 -6.08
CA ALA A 152 -16.62 5.74 -4.96
C ALA A 152 -17.49 5.33 -3.76
N LEU A 153 -18.53 6.11 -3.46
CA LEU A 153 -19.47 5.85 -2.38
C LEU A 153 -20.14 4.48 -2.49
N CYS A 154 -20.53 4.06 -3.69
CA CYS A 154 -21.16 2.75 -3.93
C CYS A 154 -20.27 1.58 -3.52
N VAL A 155 -18.95 1.74 -3.56
CA VAL A 155 -18.00 0.68 -3.20
C VAL A 155 -17.67 0.72 -1.72
N ILE A 156 -17.33 1.90 -1.19
CA ILE A 156 -16.91 2.04 0.21
C ILE A 156 -18.04 1.79 1.21
N ALA A 157 -19.30 2.03 0.82
CA ALA A 157 -20.47 1.69 1.64
C ALA A 157 -20.64 0.20 1.92
N GLY A 158 -19.94 -0.66 1.18
CA GLY A 158 -19.95 -2.09 1.45
C GLY A 158 -19.08 -2.53 2.62
N TYR A 159 -18.18 -1.68 3.14
CA TYR A 159 -17.17 -2.12 4.12
C TYR A 159 -16.58 -1.04 5.05
N LEU A 160 -16.89 0.24 4.86
CA LEU A 160 -16.55 1.33 5.80
C LEU A 160 -17.72 1.65 6.73
#